data_AF-A0AAV4SGZ4-F1
#
_entry.id   AF-A0AAV4SGZ4-F1
#
_cell.length_a   1.000
_cell.length_b   1.000
_cell.length_c   1.000
_cell.angle_alpha   90.00
_cell.angle_beta   90.00
_cell.angle_gamma   90.00
#
_symmetry.space_group_name_H-M   'P 1'
#
loop_
_entity.id
_entity.type
_entity.pdbx_description
1 polymer ?
#
loop_
_entity_poly.entity_id
_entity_poly.type
_entity_poly.pdbx_seq_one_letter_code
_entity_poly.pdbx_strand_id
1 'polypeptide(L)'
;MYLKESLLLKIESLSLYWNPKCPTNTLVKAQLNTEGWKTLLRKGLATFSINGEDFDFIVKPVSLKTKMILNKSKEAKVPKLLLDFVLQDAASQLSREQVTLSLITRDFDIHFIMTMPAK
;
A
#
# COMPACT_ATOMS: atom_id res chain seq x y z
N MET A 1 -23.24 -3.74 -27.38
CA MET A 1 -23.37 -4.63 -26.21
C MET A 1 -22.37 -4.16 -25.15
N TYR A 2 -22.81 -3.33 -24.20
CA TYR A 2 -21.92 -2.71 -23.21
C TYR A 2 -21.68 -3.68 -22.06
N LEU A 3 -20.53 -4.35 -22.06
CA LEU A 3 -20.10 -5.16 -20.91
C LEU A 3 -19.65 -4.19 -19.80
N LYS A 4 -20.57 -3.91 -18.87
CA LYS A 4 -20.30 -3.19 -17.63
C LYS A 4 -20.02 -4.23 -16.56
N GLU A 5 -18.77 -4.42 -16.20
CA GLU A 5 -18.39 -5.30 -15.10
C GLU A 5 -18.33 -4.48 -13.82
N SER A 6 -19.24 -4.77 -12.88
CA SER A 6 -19.19 -4.21 -11.54
C SER A 6 -18.59 -5.23 -10.58
N LEU A 7 -17.48 -4.87 -9.95
CA LEU A 7 -16.79 -5.66 -8.95
C LEU A 7 -16.92 -4.97 -7.58
N LEU A 8 -17.34 -5.73 -6.58
CA LEU A 8 -17.31 -5.30 -5.18
C LEU A 8 -16.09 -5.95 -4.51
N LEU A 9 -15.15 -5.11 -4.10
CA LEU A 9 -13.92 -5.48 -3.42
C LEU A 9 -14.03 -5.12 -1.95
N LYS A 10 -13.68 -6.05 -1.08
CA LYS A 10 -13.41 -5.79 0.33
C LYS A 10 -11.92 -5.95 0.55
N ILE A 11 -11.26 -4.86 0.94
CA ILE A 11 -9.84 -4.84 1.29
C ILE A 11 -9.78 -4.70 2.81
N GLU A 12 -9.05 -5.60 3.45
CA GLU A 12 -8.89 -5.64 4.90
C GLU A 12 -7.45 -5.33 5.27
N SER A 13 -7.26 -4.61 6.38
CA SER A 13 -5.94 -4.29 6.95
C SER A 13 -4.99 -3.58 6.00
N LEU A 14 -5.50 -2.67 5.16
CA LEU A 14 -4.69 -1.80 4.33
C LEU A 14 -3.91 -0.84 5.23
N SER A 15 -2.58 -0.89 5.20
CA SER A 15 -1.72 0.01 5.96
C SER A 15 -0.64 0.60 5.08
N LEU A 16 -0.24 1.83 5.40
CA LEU A 16 0.90 2.50 4.76
C LEU A 16 1.87 2.92 5.84
N TYR A 17 3.13 2.54 5.68
CA TYR A 17 4.22 2.99 6.56
C TYR A 17 5.32 3.60 5.72
N TRP A 18 6.13 4.44 6.36
CA TRP A 18 7.32 4.99 5.73
C TRP A 18 8.46 4.99 6.73
N ASN A 19 9.50 4.21 6.43
CA ASN A 19 10.76 4.29 7.15
C ASN A 19 11.71 5.27 6.44
N PRO A 20 11.96 6.46 7.02
CA PRO A 20 12.83 7.46 6.41
C PRO A 20 14.33 7.14 6.55
N LYS A 21 14.70 6.24 7.47
CA LYS A 21 16.09 5.88 7.79
C LYS A 21 16.31 4.41 7.45
N CYS A 22 16.40 4.11 6.16
CA CYS A 22 16.69 2.75 5.68
C CYS A 22 18.17 2.68 5.25
N PRO A 23 19.07 2.12 6.08
CA PRO A 23 20.47 2.01 5.70
C PRO A 23 20.64 1.02 4.54
N THR A 24 21.52 1.33 3.59
CA THR A 24 21.68 0.61 2.32
C THR A 24 21.94 -0.90 2.48
N ASN A 25 22.55 -1.31 3.59
CA ASN A 25 22.83 -2.71 3.95
C ASN A 25 21.57 -3.51 4.36
N THR A 26 20.49 -2.83 4.74
CA THR A 26 19.21 -3.44 5.13
C THR A 26 18.21 -3.51 3.98
N LEU A 27 18.56 -2.94 2.82
CA LEU A 27 17.72 -2.99 1.64
C LEU A 27 17.57 -4.43 1.16
N VAL A 28 16.33 -4.80 0.85
CA VAL A 28 15.96 -6.10 0.29
C VAL A 28 16.70 -6.40 -1.02
N LYS A 29 17.24 -5.37 -1.71
CA LYS A 29 18.05 -5.51 -2.93
C LYS A 29 19.21 -6.50 -2.77
N ALA A 30 19.82 -6.58 -1.58
CA ALA A 30 20.88 -7.55 -1.29
C ALA A 30 20.37 -9.00 -1.15
N GLN A 31 19.07 -9.19 -0.92
CA GLN A 31 18.43 -10.48 -0.63
C GLN A 31 17.43 -10.93 -1.69
N LEU A 32 17.26 -10.19 -2.81
CA LEU A 32 16.31 -10.53 -3.88
C LEU A 32 16.54 -11.92 -4.50
N ASN A 33 17.79 -12.37 -4.53
CA ASN A 33 18.17 -13.69 -5.06
C ASN A 33 17.95 -14.85 -4.06
N THR A 34 17.40 -14.56 -2.88
CA THR A 34 17.17 -15.54 -1.81
C THR A 34 15.71 -15.53 -1.38
N GLU A 35 15.24 -16.58 -0.70
CA GLU A 35 13.91 -16.59 -0.07
C GLU A 35 13.85 -15.73 1.22
N GLY A 36 14.97 -15.10 1.61
CA GLY A 36 15.09 -14.29 2.82
C GLY A 36 14.13 -13.10 2.85
N TRP A 37 13.91 -12.45 1.70
CA TRP A 37 12.99 -11.32 1.62
C TRP A 37 11.53 -11.70 1.93
N LYS A 38 11.08 -12.90 1.54
CA LYS A 38 9.73 -13.38 1.86
C LYS A 38 9.57 -13.60 3.36
N THR A 39 10.62 -14.11 3.99
CA THR A 39 10.64 -14.31 5.45
C THR A 39 10.60 -12.98 6.18
N LEU A 40 11.40 -12.00 5.73
CA LEU A 40 11.37 -10.64 6.28
C LEU A 40 10.00 -9.98 6.10
N LEU A 41 9.37 -10.10 4.93
CA LEU A 41 8.02 -9.58 4.71
C LEU A 41 6.97 -10.27 5.58
N ARG A 42 6.98 -11.59 5.68
CA ARG A 42 6.06 -12.33 6.56
C ARG A 42 6.20 -11.90 8.01
N LYS A 43 7.44 -11.74 8.48
CA LYS A 43 7.72 -11.22 9.82
C LYS A 43 7.21 -9.79 9.98
N GLY A 44 7.52 -8.91 9.03
CA GLY A 44 7.06 -7.51 9.05
C GLY A 44 5.54 -7.36 9.03
N LEU A 45 4.82 -8.21 8.30
CA LEU A 45 3.35 -8.24 8.30
C LEU A 45 2.77 -8.75 9.63
N ALA A 46 3.49 -9.65 10.32
CA ALA A 46 3.04 -10.21 11.59
C ALA A 46 3.38 -9.33 12.80
N THR A 47 4.51 -8.65 12.78
CA THR A 47 5.03 -7.88 13.93
C THR A 47 4.97 -6.36 13.73
N PHE A 48 4.64 -5.90 12.52
CA PHE A 48 4.74 -4.49 12.13
C PHE A 48 6.11 -3.87 12.45
N SER A 49 7.17 -4.66 12.27
CA SER A 49 8.54 -4.25 12.53
C SER A 49 9.51 -4.95 11.58
N ILE A 50 10.60 -4.26 11.25
CA ILE A 50 11.69 -4.81 10.43
C ILE A 50 13.02 -4.41 11.04
N ASN A 51 13.98 -5.34 11.08
CA ASN A 51 15.32 -5.11 11.64
C ASN A 51 15.35 -4.59 13.10
N GLY A 52 14.30 -4.88 13.88
CA GLY A 52 14.19 -4.43 15.27
C GLY A 52 13.59 -3.02 15.43
N GLU A 53 13.17 -2.39 14.34
CA GLU A 53 12.47 -1.10 14.34
C GLU A 53 10.99 -1.30 13.99
N ASP A 54 10.11 -0.67 14.76
CA ASP A 54 8.67 -0.66 14.50
C ASP A 54 8.35 0.23 13.29
N PHE A 55 7.29 -0.12 12.57
CA PHE A 55 6.81 0.65 11.43
C PHE A 55 6.23 2.00 11.87
N ASP A 56 6.78 3.08 11.33
CA ASP A 56 6.18 4.42 11.44
C ASP A 56 5.03 4.55 10.42
N PHE A 57 3.81 4.24 10.86
CA PHE A 57 2.62 4.21 10.02
C PHE A 57 2.15 5.60 9.64
N ILE A 58 2.10 5.85 8.32
CA ILE A 58 1.36 6.98 7.76
C ILE A 58 -0.13 6.74 7.90
N VAL A 59 -0.58 5.53 7.54
CA VAL A 59 -1.97 5.08 7.64
C VAL A 59 -1.95 3.76 8.39
N LYS A 60 -2.58 3.74 9.58
CA LYS A 60 -2.78 2.51 10.34
C LYS A 60 -3.65 1.53 9.55
N PRO A 61 -3.63 0.22 9.87
CA PRO A 61 -4.48 -0.76 9.17
C PRO A 61 -5.96 -0.34 9.14
N VAL A 62 -6.49 -0.12 7.94
CA VAL A 62 -7.90 0.24 7.69
C VAL A 62 -8.61 -0.79 6.81
N SER A 63 -9.93 -0.83 6.94
CA SER A 63 -10.80 -1.62 6.06
C SER A 63 -11.47 -0.72 5.03
N LEU A 64 -11.46 -1.18 3.77
CA LEU A 64 -11.96 -0.44 2.63
C LEU A 64 -12.94 -1.32 1.84
N LYS A 65 -14.13 -0.79 1.54
CA LYS A 65 -15.08 -1.39 0.61
C LYS A 65 -15.07 -0.57 -0.67
N THR A 66 -14.75 -1.20 -1.79
CA THR A 66 -14.63 -0.53 -3.07
C THR A 66 -15.56 -1.16 -4.10
N LYS A 67 -16.39 -0.34 -4.73
CA LYS A 67 -17.17 -0.68 -5.91
C LYS A 67 -16.45 -0.16 -7.14
N MET A 68 -15.91 -1.07 -7.92
CA MET A 68 -15.24 -0.77 -9.18
C MET A 68 -16.17 -1.10 -10.34
N ILE A 69 -16.28 -0.20 -11.31
CA ILE A 69 -17.02 -0.40 -12.55
C ILE A 69 -16.04 -0.17 -13.69
N LEU A 70 -15.78 -1.22 -14.45
CA LEU A 70 -14.96 -1.18 -15.65
C LEU A 70 -15.86 -1.11 -16.87
N ASN A 71 -15.62 -0.11 -17.72
CA ASN A 71 -16.26 0.02 -19.01
C ASN A 71 -15.28 -0.36 -20.12
N LYS A 72 -15.55 -1.49 -20.76
CA LYS A 72 -14.75 -2.03 -21.87
C LYS A 72 -15.09 -1.42 -23.24
N SER A 73 -15.97 -0.42 -23.29
CA SER A 73 -16.34 0.27 -24.54
C SER A 73 -15.18 1.13 -25.08
N LYS A 74 -15.09 1.20 -26.41
CA LYS A 74 -14.16 2.10 -27.14
C LYS A 74 -14.71 3.53 -27.30
N GLU A 75 -15.92 3.79 -26.83
CA GLU A 75 -16.54 5.11 -26.92
C GLU A 75 -15.93 6.08 -25.91
N ALA A 76 -15.35 7.17 -26.41
CA ALA A 76 -14.66 8.19 -25.59
C ALA A 76 -15.58 8.98 -24.65
N LYS A 77 -16.91 8.86 -24.78
CA LYS A 77 -17.88 9.63 -24.00
C LYS A 77 -18.12 9.10 -22.58
N VAL A 78 -17.65 7.89 -22.24
CA VAL A 78 -17.92 7.27 -20.93
C VAL A 78 -16.60 6.95 -20.20
N PRO A 79 -16.48 7.24 -18.88
CA PRO A 79 -15.32 6.85 -18.10
C PRO A 79 -15.07 5.34 -18.16
N LYS A 80 -13.83 4.94 -18.47
CA LYS A 80 -13.42 3.53 -18.56
C LYS A 80 -13.32 2.83 -17.21
N LEU A 81 -13.08 3.61 -16.15
CA LEU A 81 -12.99 3.14 -14.78
C LEU A 81 -13.76 4.12 -13.90
N LEU A 82 -14.72 3.60 -13.14
CA LEU A 82 -15.36 4.31 -12.04
C LEU A 82 -15.08 3.53 -10.77
N LEU A 83 -14.60 4.23 -9.75
CA LEU A 83 -14.22 3.64 -8.49
C LEU A 83 -14.88 4.44 -7.37
N ASP A 84 -15.77 3.78 -6.64
CA ASP A 84 -16.46 4.31 -5.47
C ASP A 84 -15.96 3.52 -4.27
N PHE A 85 -15.52 4.19 -3.22
CA PHE A 85 -14.96 3.53 -2.05
C PHE A 85 -15.44 4.15 -0.76
N VAL A 86 -15.71 3.28 0.21
CA VAL A 86 -16.13 3.66 1.56
C VAL A 86 -15.08 3.16 2.53
N LEU A 87 -14.52 4.09 3.27
CA LEU A 87 -13.49 3.85 4.26
C LEU A 87 -14.07 4.21 5.64
N GLN A 88 -14.07 3.25 6.57
CA GLN A 88 -14.85 3.38 7.80
C GLN A 88 -14.19 4.28 8.85
N ASP A 89 -12.86 4.23 8.98
CA ASP A 89 -12.09 5.09 9.89
C ASP A 89 -10.63 5.12 9.43
N ALA A 90 -10.21 6.19 8.73
CA ALA A 90 -8.79 6.45 8.47
C ALA A 90 -8.33 7.69 9.23
N ALA A 91 -7.21 7.55 9.93
CA ALA A 91 -6.39 8.65 10.37
C ALA A 91 -5.03 8.53 9.72
N SER A 92 -4.56 9.60 9.11
CA SER A 92 -3.18 9.70 8.64
C SER A 92 -2.35 10.48 9.64
N GLN A 93 -1.19 9.96 10.02
CA GLN A 93 -0.24 10.64 10.89
C GLN A 93 1.13 10.64 10.22
N LEU A 94 1.79 11.80 10.18
CA LEU A 94 3.16 11.90 9.68
C LEU A 94 4.04 12.39 10.82
N SER A 95 5.14 11.68 11.06
CA SER A 95 6.13 12.13 12.03
C SER A 95 6.87 13.37 11.50
N ARG A 96 7.40 14.19 12.41
CA ARG A 96 8.18 15.37 12.04
C ARG A 96 9.35 14.98 11.13
N GLU A 97 9.99 13.84 11.41
CA GLU A 97 11.10 13.33 10.61
C GLU A 97 10.68 12.99 9.18
N GLN A 98 9.54 12.29 9.00
CA GLN A 98 8.97 11.99 7.67
C GLN A 98 8.67 13.26 6.89
N VAL A 99 8.06 14.27 7.53
CA VAL A 99 7.77 15.56 6.87
C VAL A 99 9.07 16.27 6.48
N THR A 100 10.02 16.39 7.40
CA THR A 100 11.28 17.09 7.12
C THR A 100 12.07 16.41 6.02
N LEU A 101 12.16 15.09 6.02
CA LEU A 101 12.88 14.36 4.98
C LEU A 101 12.16 14.43 3.63
N SER A 102 10.82 14.34 3.59
CA SER A 102 10.05 14.53 2.33
C SER A 102 10.36 15.85 1.61
N LEU A 103 10.63 16.92 2.38
CA LEU A 103 10.90 18.24 1.85
C LEU A 103 12.35 18.39 1.37
N ILE A 104 13.26 17.59 1.91
CA ILE A 104 14.71 17.67 1.63
C ILE A 104 15.11 16.70 0.53
N THR A 105 14.64 15.45 0.58
CA THR A 105 14.92 14.43 -0.43
C THR A 105 13.83 14.47 -1.50
N ARG A 106 14.18 14.94 -2.71
CA ARG A 106 13.29 14.93 -3.88
C ARG A 106 13.02 13.52 -4.45
N ASP A 107 13.67 12.50 -3.90
CA ASP A 107 13.51 11.10 -4.27
C ASP A 107 12.51 10.43 -3.33
N PHE A 108 11.24 10.41 -3.74
CA PHE A 108 10.14 9.81 -2.99
C PHE A 108 9.76 8.46 -3.60
N ASP A 109 10.22 7.36 -3.00
CA ASP A 109 9.79 6.00 -3.35
C ASP A 109 8.71 5.52 -2.36
N ILE A 110 7.44 5.48 -2.82
CA ILE A 110 6.34 4.87 -2.07
C ILE A 110 6.24 3.40 -2.45
N HIS A 111 6.55 2.50 -1.53
CA HIS A 111 6.21 1.09 -1.67
C HIS A 111 4.84 0.78 -1.05
N PHE A 112 3.84 0.51 -1.88
CA PHE A 112 2.53 0.04 -1.44
C PHE A 112 2.59 -1.47 -1.16
N ILE A 113 2.41 -1.88 0.11
CA ILE A 113 2.17 -3.28 0.45
C ILE A 113 0.65 -3.48 0.63
N MET A 114 -0.02 -3.97 -0.42
CA MET A 114 -1.38 -4.48 -0.33
C MET A 114 -1.33 -6.00 -0.19
N THR A 115 -1.77 -6.54 0.94
CA THR A 115 -2.09 -7.97 1.05
C THR A 115 -3.57 -8.16 0.78
N MET A 116 -3.92 -8.79 -0.34
CA MET A 116 -5.25 -9.37 -0.50
C MET A 116 -5.27 -10.74 0.20
N PRO A 117 -6.32 -11.08 0.97
CA PRO A 117 -6.47 -12.43 1.47
C PRO A 117 -6.64 -13.38 0.29
N ALA A 118 -5.74 -14.35 0.17
CA ALA A 118 -5.92 -15.47 -0.73
C ALA A 118 -7.07 -16.33 -0.20
N LYS A 119 -8.07 -16.58 -1.04
CA LYS A 119 -9.05 -17.66 -0.83
C LYS A 119 -8.36 -19.02 -0.96
#